data_AF-A0A5K1BA72-F1
#
_entry.id   AF-A0A5K1BA72-F1
#
_cell.length_a   1.000
_cell.length_b   1.000
_cell.length_c   1.000
_cell.angle_alpha   90.00
_cell.angle_beta   90.00
_cell.angle_gamma   90.00
#
_symmetry.space_group_name_H-M   'P 1'
#
loop_
_entity.id
_entity.type
_entity.pdbx_description
1 polymer ?
#
loop_
_entity_poly.entity_id
_entity_poly.type
_entity_poly.pdbx_seq_one_letter_code
_entity_poly.pdbx_strand_id
1 'polypeptide(L)'
;YIIPVPVIKHFINGVEESGRYTGFCSLGISCQPMENVQLREEFQMQPEMTGVLISKINPLSDAYQALQKDDIILSFDGVPIANDGT
;
A
#
# COMPACT_ATOMS: atom_id res chain seq x y z
N TYR A 1 -8.87 -14.85 19.32
CA TYR A 1 -7.89 -14.35 18.32
C TYR A 1 -6.60 -15.12 18.48
N ILE A 2 -6.02 -15.61 17.39
CA ILE A 2 -4.77 -16.38 17.37
C ILE A 2 -3.80 -15.62 16.48
N ILE A 3 -2.55 -15.46 16.93
CA ILE A 3 -1.49 -14.83 16.12
C ILE A 3 -1.03 -15.84 15.06
N PRO A 4 -1.14 -15.55 13.75
CA PRO A 4 -0.75 -16.47 12.69
C PRO A 4 0.77 -16.74 12.67
N VAL A 5 1.15 -17.93 12.23
CA VAL A 5 2.56 -18.35 12.11
C VAL A 5 3.42 -17.38 11.28
N PRO A 6 2.96 -16.79 10.15
CA PRO A 6 3.77 -15.81 9.40
C PRO A 6 4.19 -14.60 10.23
N VAL A 7 3.33 -14.12 11.13
CA VAL A 7 3.62 -12.98 12.02
C VAL A 7 4.70 -13.35 13.04
N ILE A 8 4.60 -14.56 13.62
CA ILE A 8 5.61 -15.08 14.57
C ILE A 8 6.97 -15.24 13.88
N LYS A 9 6.98 -15.80 12.66
CA LYS A 9 8.21 -15.96 11.87
C LYS A 9 8.85 -14.61 11.53
N HIS A 10 8.07 -13.63 11.09
CA HIS A 10 8.58 -12.29 10.81
C HIS A 10 9.25 -11.66 12.04
N PHE A 11 8.62 -11.79 13.22
CA PHE A 11 9.19 -11.29 14.47
C PHE A 11 10.52 -11.96 14.84
N ILE A 12 10.57 -13.30 14.81
CA ILE A 12 11.78 -14.06 15.18
C ILE A 12 12.93 -13.71 14.23
N ASN A 13 12.69 -13.79 12.91
CA ASN A 13 13.71 -13.48 11.91
C ASN A 13 14.25 -12.06 12.07
N GLY A 14 13.36 -11.08 12.28
CA GLY A 14 13.78 -9.68 12.47
C GLY A 14 14.67 -9.46 13.70
N VAL A 15 14.40 -10.17 14.81
CA VAL A 15 15.23 -10.10 16.03
C VAL A 15 16.55 -10.82 15.82
N GLU A 16 16.58 -11.96 15.14
CA GLU A 16 17.81 -12.69 14.82
C GLU A 16 18.75 -11.88 13.92
N GLU A 17 18.20 -11.18 12.94
CA GLU A 17 18.99 -10.38 11.97
C GLU A 17 19.50 -9.06 12.57
N SER A 18 18.68 -8.36 13.37
CA SER A 18 18.99 -7.01 13.85
C SER A 18 19.38 -6.91 15.33
N GLY A 19 19.26 -8.01 16.07
CA GLY A 19 19.52 -8.08 17.52
C GLY A 19 18.47 -7.36 18.38
N ARG A 20 17.43 -6.78 17.79
CA ARG A 20 16.34 -6.07 18.49
C ARG A 20 15.04 -6.14 17.70
N TYR A 21 13.94 -5.76 18.33
CA TYR A 21 12.67 -5.65 17.61
C TYR A 21 12.62 -4.37 16.76
N THR A 22 12.39 -4.53 15.46
CA THR A 22 12.31 -3.43 14.47
C THR A 22 10.88 -3.04 14.09
N GLY A 23 9.90 -3.90 14.36
CA GLY A 23 8.50 -3.67 13.99
C GLY A 23 8.15 -4.08 12.57
N PHE A 24 6.94 -3.70 12.15
CA PHE A 24 6.43 -3.90 10.80
C PHE A 24 6.50 -2.59 10.03
N CYS A 25 6.92 -2.64 8.77
CA CYS A 25 6.97 -1.46 7.93
C CYS A 25 5.55 -1.03 7.50
N SER A 26 5.42 0.24 7.14
CA SER A 26 4.24 0.78 6.48
C SER A 26 4.69 1.78 5.42
N LEU A 27 3.95 1.88 4.32
CA LEU A 27 4.29 2.79 3.22
C LEU A 27 4.04 4.28 3.58
N GLY A 28 3.25 4.54 4.62
CA GLY A 28 2.94 5.90 5.07
C GLY A 28 2.00 6.65 4.14
N ILE A 29 1.13 5.95 3.41
CA ILE A 29 0.10 6.54 2.55
C ILE A 29 -1.29 6.15 3.02
N SER A 30 -2.29 6.95 2.65
CA SER A 30 -3.70 6.60 2.80
C SER A 30 -4.33 6.52 1.42
N CYS A 31 -4.97 5.39 1.13
CA CYS A 31 -5.57 5.13 -0.17
C CYS A 31 -7.10 5.26 -0.12
N GLN A 32 -7.69 5.70 -1.23
CA GLN A 32 -9.12 5.71 -1.46
C GLN A 32 -9.45 4.65 -2.53
N PRO A 33 -10.47 3.81 -2.31
CA PRO A 33 -10.98 2.89 -3.31
C PRO A 33 -11.47 3.60 -4.59
N MET A 34 -11.24 2.98 -5.74
CA MET A 34 -11.63 3.49 -7.07
C MET A 34 -12.79 2.70 -7.68
N GLU A 35 -13.76 2.27 -6.88
CA GLU A 35 -14.92 1.47 -7.34
C GLU A 35 -15.86 2.26 -8.26
N ASN A 36 -15.96 3.59 -8.07
CA ASN A 36 -16.83 4.44 -8.88
C ASN A 36 -16.28 4.63 -10.30
N VAL A 37 -17.07 4.28 -11.31
CA VAL A 37 -16.71 4.40 -12.73
C VAL A 37 -16.42 5.84 -13.13
N GLN A 38 -17.22 6.81 -12.68
CA GLN A 38 -17.07 8.23 -13.00
C GLN A 38 -15.77 8.80 -12.43
N LEU A 39 -15.40 8.34 -11.22
CA LEU A 39 -14.12 8.71 -10.62
C LEU A 39 -12.95 8.17 -11.46
N ARG A 40 -13.03 6.92 -11.92
CA ARG A 40 -12.00 6.36 -12.81
C ARG A 40 -11.90 7.09 -14.15
N GLU A 41 -13.03 7.49 -14.73
CA GLU A 41 -13.08 8.28 -15.96
C GLU A 41 -12.45 9.67 -15.77
N GLU A 42 -12.70 10.34 -14.65
CA GLU A 42 -12.09 11.63 -14.31
C GLU A 42 -10.55 11.53 -14.25
N PHE A 43 -10.05 10.44 -13.68
CA PHE A 43 -8.61 10.13 -13.62
C PHE A 43 -8.06 9.43 -14.86
N GLN A 44 -8.85 9.33 -15.94
CA GLN A 44 -8.44 8.76 -17.24
C GLN A 44 -7.91 7.31 -17.14
N MET A 45 -8.40 6.54 -16.16
CA MET A 45 -8.07 5.12 -16.05
C MET A 45 -8.71 4.35 -17.21
N GLN A 46 -7.94 3.46 -17.84
CA GLN A 46 -8.49 2.55 -18.84
C GLN A 46 -9.45 1.54 -18.17
N PRO A 47 -10.46 1.02 -18.90
CA PRO A 47 -11.43 0.06 -18.33
C PRO A 47 -10.78 -1.21 -17.74
N GLU A 48 -9.62 -1.60 -18.23
CA GLU A 48 -8.86 -2.77 -17.79
C GLU A 48 -7.91 -2.48 -16.62
N MET A 49 -7.73 -1.21 -16.26
CA MET A 49 -6.86 -0.80 -15.15
C MET A 49 -7.61 -0.90 -13.82
N THR A 50 -6.90 -1.41 -12.81
CA THR A 50 -7.35 -1.42 -11.43
C THR A 50 -6.32 -0.73 -10.55
N GLY A 51 -6.78 -0.14 -9.44
CA GLY A 51 -5.87 0.44 -8.48
C GLY A 51 -6.58 1.30 -7.44
N VAL A 52 -5.78 1.92 -6.59
CA VAL A 52 -6.27 2.80 -5.51
C VAL A 52 -5.63 4.17 -5.60
N LEU A 53 -6.41 5.21 -5.28
CA LEU A 53 -5.98 6.61 -5.33
C LEU A 53 -5.28 7.01 -4.05
N ILE A 54 -4.13 7.68 -4.14
CA ILE A 54 -3.41 8.23 -2.99
C ILE A 54 -4.12 9.50 -2.51
N SER A 55 -4.86 9.38 -1.40
CA SER A 55 -5.57 10.49 -0.78
C SER A 55 -4.66 11.38 0.08
N LYS A 56 -3.70 10.77 0.77
CA LYS A 56 -2.74 11.45 1.68
C LYS A 56 -1.43 10.70 1.74
N ILE A 57 -0.35 11.44 1.93
CA ILE A 57 1.00 10.90 2.16
C ILE A 57 1.52 11.50 3.47
N ASN A 58 2.11 10.66 4.32
CA ASN A 58 2.78 11.12 5.53
C ASN A 58 4.04 11.91 5.16
N PRO A 59 4.17 13.19 5.56
CA PRO A 59 5.35 14.00 5.21
C PRO A 59 6.68 13.44 5.74
N LEU A 60 6.63 12.56 6.74
CA LEU A 60 7.81 11.92 7.33
C LEU A 60 8.14 10.56 6.71
N SER A 61 7.32 10.04 5.78
CA SER A 61 7.63 8.78 5.10
C SER A 61 8.46 9.03 3.84
N ASP A 62 9.28 8.05 3.48
CA ASP A 62 10.07 8.08 2.25
C ASP A 62 9.18 8.19 0.99
N ALA A 63 7.94 7.70 1.08
CA ALA A 63 6.94 7.81 0.01
C ALA A 63 6.63 9.28 -0.37
N TYR A 64 6.82 10.25 0.52
CA TYR A 64 6.59 11.67 0.22
C TYR A 64 7.52 12.23 -0.87
N GLN A 65 8.69 11.61 -1.07
CA GLN A 65 9.65 12.04 -2.09
C GLN A 65 9.43 11.35 -3.44
N ALA A 66 8.73 10.21 -3.44
CA ALA A 66 8.57 9.35 -4.62
C ALA A 66 7.14 9.36 -5.19
N LEU A 67 6.13 9.56 -4.34
CA LEU A 67 4.71 9.54 -4.70
C LEU A 67 4.09 10.91 -4.48
N GLN A 68 3.00 11.18 -5.19
CA GLN A 68 2.24 12.42 -5.09
C GLN A 68 0.78 12.15 -4.71
N LYS A 69 0.16 13.18 -4.13
CA LYS A 69 -1.28 13.17 -3.90
C LYS A 69 -1.97 13.05 -5.24
N ASP A 70 -3.04 12.26 -5.28
CA ASP A 70 -3.87 12.01 -6.47
C ASP A 70 -3.20 11.06 -7.51
N ASP A 71 -2.05 10.45 -7.19
CA ASP A 71 -1.51 9.31 -7.94
C ASP A 71 -2.37 8.05 -7.74
N ILE A 72 -2.35 7.13 -8.72
CA ILE A 72 -3.05 5.84 -8.65
C ILE A 72 -2.04 4.71 -8.62
N ILE A 73 -2.10 3.90 -7.57
CA ILE A 73 -1.26 2.71 -7.42
C ILE A 73 -1.95 1.53 -8.11
N LEU A 74 -1.34 1.05 -9.19
CA LEU A 74 -1.85 -0.04 -10.00
C LEU A 74 -1.36 -1.42 -9.54
N SER A 75 -0.14 -1.48 -8.99
CA SER A 75 0.48 -2.73 -8.53
C SER A 75 1.49 -2.50 -7.42
N PHE A 76 1.76 -3.55 -6.64
CA PHE A 76 2.80 -3.60 -5.61
C PHE A 76 3.61 -4.89 -5.78
N ASP A 77 4.93 -4.77 -5.89
CA ASP A 77 5.84 -5.91 -6.18
C ASP A 77 5.40 -6.78 -7.37
N GLY A 78 4.82 -6.15 -8.40
CA GLY A 78 4.30 -6.82 -9.59
C GLY A 78 2.93 -7.47 -9.44
N VAL A 79 2.33 -7.44 -8.24
CA VAL A 79 0.96 -7.90 -7.99
C VAL A 79 -0.03 -6.75 -8.24
N PRO A 80 -1.01 -6.89 -9.15
CA PRO A 80 -2.00 -5.85 -9.41
C PRO A 80 -2.91 -5.63 -8.19
N ILE A 81 -3.26 -4.37 -7.94
CA ILE A 81 -4.16 -3.97 -6.84
C ILE A 81 -5.56 -3.77 -7.41
N ALA A 82 -6.57 -4.33 -6.76
CA ALA A 82 -7.97 -4.15 -7.13
C ALA A 82 -8.52 -2.78 -6.70
N ASN A 83 -9.66 -2.37 -7.27
CA ASN A 83 -10.26 -1.06 -7.00
C ASN A 83 -10.73 -0.88 -5.54
N ASP A 84 -10.90 -1.97 -4.79
CA ASP A 84 -11.23 -1.97 -3.36
C ASP A 84 -10.00 -1.98 -2.44
N GLY A 85 -8.80 -2.09 -3.02
CA GLY A 85 -7.52 -2.17 -2.32
C GLY A 85 -7.07 -3.59 -1.94
N THR A 86 -7.69 -4.63 -2.50
CA THR A 86 -7.23 -6.03 -2.38
C THR A 86 -6.12 -6.40 -3.34
#